data_AF-A0A1Y2CL91-F1
#
_entry.id   AF-A0A1Y2CL91-F1
#
_cell.length_a   1.000
_cell.length_b   1.000
_cell.length_c   1.000
_cell.angle_alpha   90.00
_cell.angle_beta   90.00
_cell.angle_gamma   90.00
#
_symmetry.space_group_name_H-M   'P 1'
#
loop_
_entity.id
_entity.type
_entity.pdbx_description
1 polymer ?
#
loop_
_entity_poly.entity_id
_entity_poly.type
_entity_poly.pdbx_seq_one_letter_code
_entity_poly.pdbx_strand_id
1 'polypeptide(L)'
;MSETEHLLINQALARHSTTNLSIPTRSASEHDSEDIQESIHSVPVMTRLIKRSWMPFSIAITTLSILFNIYIIMKYLALDPKDWYGIGTVFKKTVVGTVSMYIHFVGGFAVNLIGIMQLVPWIRSNYIELHRWCGRVYLIGVALAVAGGSVFVVYVRTMGGIEMDVAFLIYGGFMAYFGIRTWLSIREESIGGGLFACSRWELVVLCIEFMCFHFISRIQMKN
;
A
#
# COMPACT_ATOMS: atom_id res chain seq x y z
N MET A 1 -46.58 8.50 -19.93
CA MET A 1 -46.02 9.47 -18.97
C MET A 1 -47.21 9.99 -18.17
N SER A 2 -47.23 9.67 -16.88
CA SER A 2 -48.40 9.80 -16.01
C SER A 2 -48.55 11.23 -15.47
N GLU A 3 -49.77 11.69 -15.22
CA GLU A 3 -50.08 13.01 -14.62
C GLU A 3 -49.31 13.23 -13.31
N THR A 4 -49.04 12.16 -12.56
CA THR A 4 -48.23 12.14 -11.35
C THR A 4 -46.75 12.46 -11.57
N GLU A 5 -46.17 12.10 -12.73
CA GLU A 5 -44.76 12.39 -13.05
C GLU A 5 -44.57 13.89 -13.34
N HIS A 6 -45.54 14.52 -14.02
CA HIS A 6 -45.52 15.98 -14.25
C HIS A 6 -45.63 16.77 -12.93
N LEU A 7 -46.43 16.29 -11.98
CA LEU A 7 -46.58 16.94 -10.68
C LEU A 7 -45.28 16.87 -9.86
N LEU A 8 -44.57 15.73 -9.91
CA LEU A 8 -43.30 15.55 -9.21
C LEU A 8 -42.18 16.40 -9.81
N ILE A 9 -42.13 16.53 -11.14
CA ILE A 9 -41.14 17.38 -11.83
C ILE A 9 -41.39 18.86 -11.50
N ASN A 10 -42.65 19.30 -11.49
CA ASN A 10 -43.00 20.68 -11.14
C ASN A 10 -42.73 21.00 -9.65
N GLN A 11 -42.96 20.04 -8.74
CA GLN A 11 -42.56 20.19 -7.33
C GLN A 11 -41.04 20.22 -7.14
N ALA A 12 -40.29 19.44 -7.91
CA ALA A 12 -38.82 19.46 -7.87
C ALA A 12 -38.25 20.78 -8.38
N LEU A 13 -38.80 21.32 -9.47
CA LEU A 13 -38.43 22.62 -10.02
C LEU A 13 -38.79 23.79 -9.08
N ALA A 14 -39.95 23.72 -8.42
CA ALA A 14 -40.35 24.73 -7.43
C ALA A 14 -39.43 24.77 -6.20
N ARG A 15 -38.89 23.62 -5.75
CA ARG A 15 -37.91 23.58 -4.65
C ARG A 15 -36.54 24.16 -5.02
N HIS A 16 -36.16 24.10 -6.29
CA HIS A 16 -34.91 24.69 -6.77
C HIS A 16 -34.99 26.22 -6.99
N SER A 17 -36.18 26.79 -7.19
CA SER A 17 -36.35 28.24 -7.36
C SER A 17 -36.46 29.05 -6.06
N THR A 18 -36.67 28.41 -4.89
CA THR A 18 -36.82 29.13 -3.61
C THR A 18 -35.53 29.25 -2.80
N THR A 19 -34.39 28.77 -3.31
CA THR A 19 -33.09 29.07 -2.70
C THR A 19 -32.53 30.40 -3.23
N ASN A 20 -33.33 31.46 -3.13
CA ASN A 20 -32.79 32.81 -3.04
C ASN A 20 -32.13 32.91 -1.66
N LEU A 21 -30.90 32.38 -1.59
CA LEU A 21 -29.97 32.70 -0.53
C LEU A 21 -29.77 34.22 -0.64
N SER A 22 -30.50 34.98 0.17
CA SER A 22 -30.18 36.37 0.43
C SER A 22 -28.77 36.38 0.99
N ILE A 23 -27.78 36.58 0.11
CA ILE A 23 -26.42 36.90 0.51
C ILE A 23 -26.59 38.13 1.39
N PRO A 24 -26.32 38.05 2.69
CA PRO A 24 -26.24 39.25 3.48
C PRO A 24 -25.08 40.01 2.86
N THR A 25 -25.34 41.19 2.29
CA THR A 25 -24.32 42.21 2.08
C THR A 25 -23.89 42.70 3.47
N ARG A 26 -23.24 41.80 4.21
CA ARG A 26 -22.40 42.13 5.33
C ARG A 26 -21.26 42.89 4.70
N SER A 27 -21.16 44.17 5.01
CA SER A 27 -19.95 44.95 4.79
C SER A 27 -18.79 44.12 5.33
N ALA A 28 -18.10 43.41 4.44
CA ALA A 28 -16.87 42.71 4.76
C ALA A 28 -15.91 43.81 5.20
N SER A 29 -15.77 43.96 6.51
CA SER A 29 -14.76 44.83 7.09
C SER A 29 -13.43 44.38 6.54
N GLU A 30 -12.62 45.34 6.11
CA GLU A 30 -11.25 45.21 5.62
C GLU A 30 -10.38 44.26 6.45
N HIS A 31 -10.75 44.06 7.72
CA HIS A 31 -10.17 43.12 8.66
C HIS A 31 -10.29 41.62 8.29
N ASP A 32 -11.39 41.16 7.68
CA ASP A 32 -11.57 39.74 7.32
C ASP A 32 -10.71 39.32 6.10
N SER A 33 -10.35 40.29 5.25
CA SER A 33 -9.49 40.08 4.08
C SER A 33 -8.02 39.88 4.45
N GLU A 34 -7.54 40.53 5.50
CA GLU A 34 -6.15 40.35 5.98
C GLU A 34 -5.96 38.96 6.59
N ASP A 35 -6.92 38.47 7.39
CA ASP A 35 -6.85 37.15 8.05
C ASP A 35 -6.87 35.99 7.03
N ILE A 36 -7.66 36.11 5.96
CA ILE A 36 -7.70 35.11 4.88
C ILE A 36 -6.38 35.13 4.09
N GLN A 37 -5.83 36.32 3.81
CA GLN A 37 -4.60 36.48 3.03
C GLN A 37 -3.34 36.05 3.80
N GLU A 38 -3.34 36.19 5.12
CA GLU A 38 -2.29 35.68 6.00
C GLU A 38 -2.34 34.14 6.13
N SER A 39 -3.56 33.54 6.19
CA SER A 39 -3.70 32.07 6.21
C SER A 39 -3.20 31.40 4.91
N ILE A 40 -3.39 32.05 3.75
CA ILE A 40 -2.96 31.56 2.43
C ILE A 40 -1.41 31.61 2.29
N HIS A 41 -0.74 32.57 2.94
CA HIS A 41 0.71 32.70 2.90
C HIS A 41 1.48 31.72 3.82
N SER A 42 0.80 31.00 4.71
CA SER A 42 1.41 30.10 5.70
C SER A 42 1.64 28.65 5.21
N VAL A 43 1.00 28.23 4.10
CA VAL A 43 1.06 26.85 3.59
C VAL A 43 2.26 26.47 2.65
N PRO A 44 3.18 27.36 2.21
CA PRO A 44 4.22 26.97 1.24
C PRO A 44 5.52 26.38 1.83
N VAL A 45 5.80 26.55 3.13
CA VAL A 45 7.07 26.09 3.74
C VAL A 45 6.96 24.68 4.29
N MET A 46 5.88 24.38 5.03
CA MET A 46 5.65 23.05 5.63
C MET A 46 5.59 21.95 4.56
N THR A 47 4.91 22.20 3.45
CA THR A 47 4.79 21.25 2.33
C THR A 47 6.12 21.01 1.61
N ARG A 48 6.99 22.03 1.49
CA ARG A 48 8.34 21.90 0.93
C ARG A 48 9.27 21.13 1.86
N LEU A 49 9.22 21.38 3.17
CA LEU A 49 10.03 20.67 4.16
C LEU A 49 9.66 19.19 4.25
N ILE A 50 8.36 18.87 4.25
CA ILE A 50 7.88 17.48 4.22
C ILE A 50 8.37 16.77 2.94
N LYS A 51 8.21 17.38 1.76
CA LYS A 51 8.70 16.80 0.50
C LYS A 51 10.22 16.58 0.49
N ARG A 52 10.98 17.51 1.07
CA ARG A 52 12.45 17.44 1.15
C ARG A 52 12.92 16.26 2.01
N SER A 53 12.25 15.98 3.13
CA SER A 53 12.60 14.86 4.02
C SER A 53 12.15 13.49 3.51
N TRP A 54 11.08 13.43 2.72
CA TRP A 54 10.54 12.18 2.17
C TRP A 54 11.30 11.64 0.97
N MET A 55 11.95 12.50 0.19
CA MET A 55 12.69 12.12 -1.00
C MET A 55 13.89 11.18 -0.73
N PRO A 56 14.82 11.48 0.20
CA PRO A 56 15.95 10.58 0.46
C PRO A 56 15.49 9.22 1.03
N PHE A 57 14.44 9.21 1.87
CA PHE A 57 13.85 7.98 2.39
C PHE A 57 13.29 7.09 1.28
N SER A 58 12.51 7.68 0.35
CA SER A 58 11.93 6.98 -0.79
C SER A 58 12.99 6.42 -1.75
N ILE A 59 14.10 7.14 -1.93
CA ILE A 59 15.25 6.68 -2.73
C ILE A 59 15.96 5.52 -2.03
N ALA A 60 16.21 5.63 -0.73
CA ALA A 60 16.89 4.59 0.04
C ALA A 60 16.10 3.28 0.04
N ILE A 61 14.78 3.35 0.26
CA ILE A 61 13.93 2.16 0.27
C ILE A 61 13.83 1.52 -1.12
N THR A 62 13.69 2.33 -2.17
CA THR A 62 13.67 1.83 -3.55
C THR A 62 14.97 1.12 -3.88
N THR A 63 16.11 1.69 -3.49
CA THR A 63 17.42 1.08 -3.69
C THR A 63 17.52 -0.25 -2.94
N LEU A 64 17.08 -0.29 -1.68
CA LEU A 64 17.09 -1.51 -0.87
C LEU A 64 16.20 -2.60 -1.48
N SER A 65 14.98 -2.26 -1.91
CA SER A 65 14.06 -3.19 -2.57
C SER A 65 14.62 -3.72 -3.89
N ILE A 66 15.32 -2.90 -4.69
CA ILE A 66 15.99 -3.37 -5.92
C ILE A 66 17.09 -4.39 -5.58
N LEU A 67 17.96 -4.07 -4.62
CA LEU A 67 19.02 -4.97 -4.18
C LEU A 67 18.45 -6.28 -3.62
N PHE A 68 17.37 -6.20 -2.85
CA PHE A 68 16.69 -7.36 -2.29
C PHE A 68 16.07 -8.25 -3.38
N ASN A 69 15.45 -7.67 -4.41
CA ASN A 69 14.95 -8.42 -5.56
C ASN A 69 16.06 -9.13 -6.33
N ILE A 70 17.18 -8.45 -6.59
CA ILE A 70 18.36 -9.06 -7.24
C ILE A 70 18.86 -10.24 -6.39
N TYR A 71 18.93 -10.05 -5.07
CA TYR A 71 19.30 -11.12 -4.14
C TYR A 71 18.33 -12.31 -4.20
N ILE A 72 17.01 -12.08 -4.19
CA ILE A 72 16.01 -13.15 -4.29
C ILE A 72 16.17 -13.93 -5.59
N ILE A 73 16.32 -13.24 -6.72
CA ILE A 73 16.49 -13.88 -8.02
C ILE A 73 17.73 -14.77 -8.00
N MET A 74 18.88 -14.18 -7.66
CA MET A 74 20.17 -14.87 -7.75
C MET A 74 20.30 -16.06 -6.80
N LYS A 75 19.60 -16.04 -5.64
CA LYS A 75 19.73 -17.08 -4.62
C LYS A 75 18.61 -18.11 -4.60
N TYR A 76 17.41 -17.76 -5.04
CA TYR A 76 16.23 -18.61 -4.83
C TYR A 76 15.41 -18.88 -6.09
N LEU A 77 15.38 -17.96 -7.08
CA LEU A 77 14.60 -18.17 -8.31
C LEU A 77 15.44 -18.70 -9.47
N ALA A 78 16.71 -18.32 -9.56
CA ALA A 78 17.63 -18.77 -10.62
C ALA A 78 18.33 -20.11 -10.32
N LEU A 79 18.35 -20.51 -9.05
CA LEU A 79 18.96 -21.75 -8.59
C LEU A 79 17.91 -22.83 -8.37
N ASP A 80 18.28 -24.08 -8.66
CA ASP A 80 17.47 -25.22 -8.28
C ASP A 80 17.22 -25.21 -6.77
N PRO A 81 16.03 -25.61 -6.28
CA PRO A 81 15.74 -25.66 -4.85
C PRO A 81 16.73 -26.46 -4.01
N LYS A 82 17.41 -27.43 -4.65
CA LYS A 82 18.48 -28.24 -4.04
C LYS A 82 19.74 -27.43 -3.71
N ASP A 83 19.97 -26.30 -4.38
CA ASP A 83 21.17 -25.47 -4.30
C ASP A 83 20.94 -24.15 -3.53
N TRP A 84 19.76 -23.97 -2.92
CA TRP A 84 19.46 -22.80 -2.10
C TRP A 84 20.43 -22.67 -0.91
N TYR A 85 21.19 -21.57 -0.90
CA TYR A 85 22.30 -21.31 0.03
C TYR A 85 21.82 -21.14 1.48
N GLY A 86 22.47 -21.81 2.45
CA GLY A 86 22.35 -21.61 3.91
C GLY A 86 21.00 -22.01 4.54
N ILE A 87 19.90 -21.49 3.99
CA ILE A 87 18.53 -21.72 4.44
C ILE A 87 17.92 -23.00 3.81
N GLY A 88 18.53 -23.52 2.74
CA GLY A 88 18.10 -24.75 2.09
C GLY A 88 17.97 -25.93 3.05
N THR A 89 18.76 -26.04 4.12
CA THR A 89 18.63 -27.14 5.10
C THR A 89 17.33 -27.14 5.90
N VAL A 90 16.68 -25.98 6.06
CA VAL A 90 15.35 -25.85 6.69
C VAL A 90 14.24 -26.08 5.68
N PHE A 91 14.41 -25.61 4.45
CA PHE A 91 13.40 -25.72 3.38
C PHE A 91 13.37 -27.10 2.70
N LYS A 92 14.50 -27.82 2.69
CA LYS A 92 14.68 -29.15 2.04
C LYS A 92 13.98 -30.29 2.77
N LYS A 93 13.53 -30.10 4.02
CA LYS A 93 12.96 -31.20 4.81
C LYS A 93 11.60 -31.66 4.29
N THR A 94 10.84 -30.79 3.60
CA THR A 94 9.51 -31.12 3.09
C THR A 94 9.24 -30.46 1.74
N VAL A 95 8.54 -31.18 0.85
CA VAL A 95 8.05 -30.64 -0.43
C VAL A 95 7.14 -29.42 -0.19
N VAL A 96 6.30 -29.49 0.84
CA VAL A 96 5.42 -28.39 1.25
C VAL A 96 6.21 -27.13 1.57
N GLY A 97 7.32 -27.25 2.32
CA GLY A 97 8.18 -26.12 2.65
C GLY A 97 8.83 -25.48 1.43
N THR A 98 9.33 -26.29 0.50
CA THR A 98 9.95 -25.78 -0.72
C THR A 98 8.94 -25.06 -1.62
N VAL A 99 7.77 -25.67 -1.86
CA VAL A 99 6.73 -25.09 -2.73
C VAL A 99 6.14 -23.82 -2.10
N SER A 100 5.82 -23.85 -0.81
CA SER A 100 5.27 -22.68 -0.10
C SER A 100 6.25 -21.50 -0.12
N MET A 101 7.54 -21.76 0.10
CA MET A 101 8.55 -20.70 0.05
C MET A 101 8.79 -20.18 -1.38
N TYR A 102 8.73 -21.04 -2.39
CA TYR A 102 8.80 -20.60 -3.79
C TYR A 102 7.64 -19.64 -4.13
N ILE A 103 6.41 -20.02 -3.75
CA ILE A 103 5.22 -19.17 -3.91
C ILE A 103 5.41 -17.84 -3.16
N HIS A 104 5.95 -17.89 -1.94
CA HIS A 104 6.24 -16.70 -1.16
C HIS A 104 7.24 -15.76 -1.86
N PHE A 105 8.35 -16.30 -2.38
CA PHE A 105 9.38 -15.49 -3.07
C PHE A 105 8.87 -14.89 -4.38
N VAL A 106 8.10 -15.64 -5.17
CA VAL A 106 7.49 -15.10 -6.40
C VAL A 106 6.51 -13.99 -6.06
N GLY A 107 5.66 -14.18 -5.05
CA GLY A 107 4.73 -13.15 -4.58
C GLY A 107 5.45 -11.92 -4.03
N GLY A 108 6.45 -12.11 -3.17
CA GLY A 108 7.25 -11.05 -2.58
C GLY A 108 8.07 -10.25 -3.60
N PHE A 109 8.58 -10.92 -4.63
CA PHE A 109 9.23 -10.28 -5.77
C PHE A 109 8.27 -9.36 -6.52
N ALA A 110 7.07 -9.86 -6.85
CA ALA A 110 6.05 -9.06 -7.53
C ALA A 110 5.64 -7.83 -6.69
N VAL A 111 5.44 -8.01 -5.37
CA VAL A 111 5.10 -6.92 -4.45
C VAL A 111 6.20 -5.87 -4.40
N ASN A 112 7.46 -6.27 -4.24
CA ASN A 112 8.58 -5.34 -4.14
C ASN A 112 8.81 -4.57 -5.46
N LEU A 113 8.79 -5.26 -6.59
CA LEU A 113 9.04 -4.64 -7.89
C LEU A 113 7.92 -3.67 -8.27
N ILE A 114 6.66 -4.11 -8.13
CA ILE A 114 5.50 -3.32 -8.55
C ILE A 114 5.15 -2.23 -7.53
N GLY A 115 5.43 -2.44 -6.24
CA GLY A 115 5.22 -1.45 -5.19
C GLY A 115 5.95 -0.14 -5.48
N ILE A 116 7.22 -0.23 -5.91
CA ILE A 116 8.02 0.93 -6.30
C ILE A 116 7.36 1.68 -7.48
N MET A 117 6.86 0.95 -8.47
CA MET A 117 6.20 1.56 -9.63
C MET A 117 4.91 2.30 -9.27
N GLN A 118 4.19 1.87 -8.23
CA GLN A 118 2.97 2.55 -7.77
C GLN A 118 3.25 3.88 -7.08
N LEU A 119 4.42 4.03 -6.44
CA LEU A 119 4.85 5.25 -5.74
C LEU A 119 5.24 6.39 -6.69
N VAL A 120 5.46 6.12 -7.98
CA VAL A 120 5.91 7.12 -8.95
C VAL A 120 4.73 8.01 -9.39
N PRO A 121 4.66 9.29 -8.97
CA PRO A 121 3.51 10.16 -9.27
C PRO A 121 3.30 10.36 -10.77
N TRP A 122 4.40 10.36 -11.53
CA TRP A 122 4.38 10.50 -12.99
C TRP A 122 3.65 9.35 -13.69
N ILE A 123 3.81 8.11 -13.21
CA ILE A 123 3.09 6.95 -13.79
C ILE A 123 1.60 7.06 -13.50
N ARG A 124 1.24 7.48 -12.28
CA ARG A 124 -0.15 7.66 -11.87
C ARG A 124 -0.88 8.74 -12.67
N SER A 125 -0.21 9.84 -13.01
CA SER A 125 -0.83 10.95 -13.75
C SER A 125 -0.91 10.73 -15.26
N ASN A 126 0.06 10.01 -15.84
CA ASN A 126 0.19 9.88 -17.30
C ASN A 126 -0.28 8.51 -17.83
N TYR A 127 -0.26 7.46 -17.02
CA TYR A 127 -0.55 6.08 -17.44
C TYR A 127 -1.48 5.37 -16.45
N ILE A 128 -2.73 5.83 -16.36
CA ILE A 128 -3.72 5.31 -15.41
C ILE A 128 -4.05 3.83 -15.63
N GLU A 129 -4.09 3.37 -16.89
CA GLU A 129 -4.35 1.97 -17.22
C GLU A 129 -3.20 1.06 -16.76
N LEU A 130 -1.95 1.51 -16.98
CA LEU A 130 -0.77 0.80 -16.48
C LEU A 130 -0.80 0.72 -14.95
N HIS A 131 -1.13 1.82 -14.28
CA HIS A 131 -1.26 1.84 -12.82
C HIS A 131 -2.32 0.83 -12.32
N ARG A 132 -3.46 0.72 -13.01
CA ARG A 132 -4.50 -0.28 -12.68
C ARG A 132 -4.02 -1.71 -12.89
N TRP A 133 -3.33 -2.01 -13.98
CA TRP A 133 -2.74 -3.33 -14.23
C TRP A 133 -1.68 -3.69 -13.18
N CYS A 134 -0.79 -2.75 -12.87
CA CYS A 134 0.19 -2.90 -11.78
C CYS A 134 -0.51 -3.16 -10.44
N GLY A 135 -1.60 -2.46 -10.13
CA GLY A 135 -2.42 -2.71 -8.94
C GLY A 135 -2.94 -4.15 -8.86
N ARG A 136 -3.41 -4.71 -9.98
CA ARG A 136 -3.88 -6.11 -10.04
C ARG A 136 -2.76 -7.11 -9.80
N VAL A 137 -1.62 -6.91 -10.47
CA VAL A 137 -0.43 -7.77 -10.29
C VAL A 137 0.08 -7.70 -8.86
N TYR A 138 0.08 -6.50 -8.26
CA TYR A 138 0.44 -6.31 -6.86
C TYR A 138 -0.47 -7.11 -5.92
N LEU A 139 -1.79 -7.04 -6.09
CA LEU A 139 -2.73 -7.79 -5.25
C LEU A 139 -2.57 -9.32 -5.39
N ILE A 140 -2.29 -9.81 -6.61
CA ILE A 140 -1.94 -11.22 -6.83
C ILE A 140 -0.64 -11.56 -6.10
N GLY A 141 0.37 -10.70 -6.19
CA GLY A 141 1.63 -10.84 -5.48
C GLY A 141 1.44 -10.91 -3.96
N VAL A 142 0.63 -10.03 -3.38
CA VAL A 142 0.28 -10.06 -1.95
C VAL A 142 -0.39 -11.37 -1.57
N ALA A 143 -1.36 -11.83 -2.37
CA ALA A 143 -2.06 -13.09 -2.12
C ALA A 143 -1.09 -14.30 -2.12
N LEU A 144 -0.18 -14.36 -3.11
CA LEU A 144 0.85 -15.40 -3.19
C LEU A 144 1.83 -15.31 -2.00
N ALA A 145 2.32 -14.11 -1.69
CA ALA A 145 3.28 -13.90 -0.61
C ALA A 145 2.70 -14.31 0.75
N VAL A 146 1.45 -13.90 1.04
CA VAL A 146 0.75 -14.27 2.28
C VAL A 146 0.47 -15.77 2.30
N ALA A 147 -0.10 -16.35 1.23
CA ALA A 147 -0.43 -17.76 1.22
C ALA A 147 0.82 -18.64 1.38
N GLY A 148 1.88 -18.37 0.61
CA GLY A 148 3.14 -19.09 0.70
C GLY A 148 3.80 -18.92 2.07
N GLY A 149 3.88 -17.69 2.57
CA GLY A 149 4.51 -17.38 3.86
C GLY A 149 3.76 -18.01 5.04
N SER A 150 2.43 -17.89 5.08
CA SER A 150 1.62 -18.47 6.15
C SER A 150 1.65 -19.99 6.16
N VAL A 151 1.57 -20.65 4.99
CA VAL A 151 1.73 -22.11 4.90
C VAL A 151 3.11 -22.52 5.40
N PHE A 152 4.16 -21.80 5.00
CA PHE A 152 5.50 -22.09 5.46
C PHE A 152 5.63 -22.00 6.99
N VAL A 153 5.14 -20.91 7.59
CA VAL A 153 5.22 -20.69 9.04
C VAL A 153 4.45 -21.77 9.82
N VAL A 154 3.24 -22.12 9.36
CA VAL A 154 2.38 -23.10 10.05
C VAL A 154 2.95 -24.52 9.98
N TYR A 155 3.46 -24.94 8.81
CA TYR A 155 3.85 -26.34 8.59
C TYR A 155 5.34 -26.61 8.82
N VAL A 156 6.22 -25.64 8.53
CA VAL A 156 7.68 -25.82 8.60
C VAL A 156 8.29 -25.13 9.80
N ARG A 157 7.66 -24.05 10.28
CA ARG A 157 8.17 -23.14 11.32
C ARG A 157 9.38 -22.35 10.85
N THR A 158 9.57 -21.20 11.45
CA THR A 158 10.66 -20.29 11.11
C THR A 158 11.89 -20.55 11.98
N MET A 159 13.09 -20.17 11.50
CA MET A 159 14.35 -20.43 12.24
C MET A 159 14.46 -19.66 13.56
N GLY A 160 13.71 -18.57 13.71
CA GLY A 160 13.76 -17.64 14.83
C GLY A 160 12.82 -18.02 15.97
N GLY A 161 12.21 -19.21 15.93
CA GLY A 161 11.31 -19.69 16.97
C GLY A 161 9.88 -19.13 16.87
N ILE A 162 9.12 -19.34 17.93
CA ILE A 162 7.68 -19.01 18.00
C ILE A 162 7.46 -17.50 17.90
N GLU A 163 8.38 -16.71 18.45
CA GLU A 163 8.34 -15.26 18.40
C GLU A 163 8.34 -14.76 16.95
N MET A 164 9.20 -15.36 16.11
CA MET A 164 9.27 -15.02 14.69
C MET A 164 8.06 -15.57 13.91
N ASP A 165 7.57 -16.76 14.25
CA ASP A 165 6.34 -17.30 13.66
C ASP A 165 5.15 -16.37 13.89
N VAL A 166 4.94 -15.92 15.14
CA VAL A 166 3.82 -15.04 15.52
C VAL A 166 3.96 -13.69 14.81
N ALA A 167 5.16 -13.10 14.79
CA ALA A 167 5.41 -11.84 14.11
C ALA A 167 5.07 -11.92 12.61
N PHE A 168 5.50 -12.98 11.92
CA PHE A 168 5.22 -13.15 10.49
C PHE A 168 3.75 -13.46 10.21
N LEU A 169 3.06 -14.21 11.06
CA LEU A 169 1.62 -14.47 10.88
C LEU A 169 0.79 -13.20 11.09
N ILE A 170 1.12 -12.39 12.09
CA ILE A 170 0.47 -11.09 12.32
C ILE A 170 0.71 -10.17 11.12
N TYR A 171 1.95 -10.08 10.66
CA TYR A 171 2.30 -9.29 9.48
C TYR A 171 1.55 -9.76 8.22
N GLY A 172 1.56 -11.06 7.94
CA GLY A 172 0.81 -11.65 6.83
C GLY A 172 -0.69 -11.39 6.92
N GLY A 173 -1.24 -11.44 8.14
CA GLY A 173 -2.64 -11.09 8.42
C GLY A 173 -2.97 -9.63 8.09
N PHE A 174 -2.11 -8.69 8.49
CA PHE A 174 -2.26 -7.28 8.11
C PHE A 174 -2.17 -7.07 6.60
N MET A 175 -1.18 -7.70 5.95
CA MET A 175 -1.04 -7.65 4.49
C MET A 175 -2.29 -8.17 3.77
N ALA A 176 -2.85 -9.29 4.23
CA ALA A 176 -4.09 -9.83 3.69
C ALA A 176 -5.27 -8.89 3.89
N TYR A 177 -5.44 -8.38 5.12
CA TYR A 177 -6.52 -7.45 5.46
C TYR A 177 -6.48 -6.19 4.57
N PHE A 178 -5.32 -5.55 4.42
CA PHE A 178 -5.20 -4.36 3.57
C PHE A 178 -5.32 -4.67 2.08
N GLY A 179 -4.82 -5.81 1.62
CA GLY A 179 -5.02 -6.27 0.25
C GLY A 179 -6.52 -6.44 -0.07
N ILE A 180 -7.27 -7.08 0.83
CA ILE A 180 -8.73 -7.25 0.69
C ILE A 180 -9.44 -5.91 0.72
N ARG A 181 -9.10 -5.01 1.64
CA ARG A 181 -9.70 -3.66 1.72
C ARG A 181 -9.45 -2.86 0.44
N THR A 182 -8.24 -2.96 -0.12
CA THR A 182 -7.88 -2.33 -1.39
C THR A 182 -8.73 -2.90 -2.54
N TRP A 183 -8.86 -4.23 -2.61
CA TRP A 183 -9.69 -4.88 -3.60
C TRP A 183 -11.16 -4.48 -3.51
N LEU A 184 -11.72 -4.46 -2.30
CA LEU A 184 -13.10 -4.03 -2.06
C LEU A 184 -13.31 -2.56 -2.44
N SER A 185 -12.37 -1.68 -2.08
CA SER A 185 -12.43 -0.26 -2.48
C SER A 185 -12.37 -0.05 -4.00
N ILE A 186 -11.79 -0.98 -4.76
CA ILE A 186 -11.79 -0.91 -6.23
C ILE A 186 -13.16 -1.35 -6.79
N ARG A 187 -13.85 -2.28 -6.14
CA ARG A 187 -15.17 -2.79 -6.58
C ARG A 187 -16.32 -1.87 -6.18
N GLU A 188 -16.15 -1.14 -5.09
CA GLU A 188 -17.11 -0.14 -4.61
C GLU A 188 -16.83 1.18 -5.35
N GLU A 189 -17.26 1.30 -6.60
CA GLU A 189 -17.15 2.54 -7.43
C GLU A 189 -17.91 3.75 -6.85
N SER A 190 -18.43 3.67 -5.63
CA SER A 190 -19.34 4.65 -5.03
C SER A 190 -18.62 5.68 -4.15
N ILE A 191 -18.44 6.87 -4.74
CA ILE A 191 -18.46 8.20 -4.09
C ILE A 191 -17.24 8.53 -3.18
N GLY A 192 -16.29 9.27 -3.74
CA GLY A 192 -15.64 10.40 -3.06
C GLY A 192 -14.64 10.15 -1.92
N GLY A 193 -14.36 8.91 -1.51
CA GLY A 193 -13.48 8.62 -0.34
C GLY A 193 -12.20 7.82 -0.60
N GLY A 194 -12.04 7.22 -1.79
CA GLY A 194 -10.97 6.23 -2.05
C GLY A 194 -9.53 6.77 -2.12
N LEU A 195 -9.34 8.09 -2.09
CA LEU A 195 -8.02 8.71 -2.25
C LEU A 195 -7.16 8.68 -0.97
N PHE A 196 -7.78 8.55 0.21
CA PHE A 196 -7.07 8.64 1.50
C PHE A 196 -6.66 7.31 2.10
N ALA A 197 -7.29 6.20 1.71
CA ALA A 197 -6.89 4.88 2.18
C ALA A 197 -5.56 4.45 1.54
N CYS A 198 -5.36 4.67 0.25
CA CYS A 198 -4.20 4.12 -0.49
C CYS A 198 -2.84 4.69 -0.03
N SER A 199 -2.74 5.97 0.33
CA SER A 199 -1.44 6.62 0.61
C SER A 199 -0.93 6.49 2.05
N ARG A 200 -1.71 5.91 2.98
CA ARG A 200 -1.31 5.80 4.40
C ARG A 200 -0.85 4.41 4.83
N TRP A 201 -1.12 3.38 4.01
CA TRP A 201 -0.69 1.99 4.25
C TRP A 201 0.78 1.73 3.89
N GLU A 202 1.35 2.52 2.98
CA GLU A 202 2.75 2.42 2.56
C GLU A 202 3.72 2.61 3.74
N LEU A 203 3.39 3.47 4.70
CA LEU A 203 4.14 3.65 5.95
C LEU A 203 4.15 2.38 6.84
N VAL A 204 3.04 1.63 6.86
CA VAL A 204 2.91 0.46 7.73
C VAL A 204 3.70 -0.71 7.18
N VAL A 205 3.64 -0.97 5.87
CA VAL A 205 4.39 -2.05 5.23
C VAL A 205 5.90 -1.78 5.32
N LEU A 206 6.33 -0.54 5.11
CA LEU A 206 7.75 -0.15 5.13
C LEU A 206 8.37 -0.08 6.54
N CYS A 207 7.63 0.38 7.55
CA CYS A 207 8.12 0.33 8.93
C CYS A 207 8.32 -1.11 9.42
N ILE A 208 7.49 -2.05 8.95
CA ILE A 208 7.57 -3.45 9.37
C ILE A 208 8.74 -4.17 8.70
N GLU A 209 9.04 -3.92 7.42
CA GLU A 209 10.24 -4.48 6.78
C GLU A 209 11.53 -4.04 7.48
N PHE A 210 11.62 -2.76 7.88
CA PHE A 210 12.76 -2.25 8.65
C PHE A 210 12.86 -2.89 10.05
N MET A 211 11.73 -3.12 10.72
CA MET A 211 11.69 -3.85 11.99
C MET A 211 12.12 -5.32 11.84
N CYS A 212 11.65 -6.01 10.80
CA CYS A 212 12.06 -7.39 10.51
C CYS A 212 13.55 -7.50 10.20
N PHE A 213 14.11 -6.57 9.41
CA PHE A 213 15.54 -6.58 9.08
C PHE A 213 16.41 -6.27 10.31
N HIS A 214 16.00 -5.29 11.14
CA HIS A 214 16.69 -4.99 12.39
C HIS A 214 16.63 -6.16 13.39
N PHE A 215 15.49 -6.84 13.46
CA PHE A 215 15.29 -8.00 14.33
C PHE A 215 16.12 -9.21 13.87
N ILE A 216 16.14 -9.53 12.56
CA ILE A 216 16.98 -10.59 11.97
C ILE A 216 18.47 -10.30 12.21
N SER A 217 18.89 -9.03 12.02
CA SER A 217 20.27 -8.61 12.29
C SER A 217 20.65 -8.80 13.77
N ARG A 218 19.74 -8.54 14.71
CA ARG A 218 19.98 -8.77 16.14
C ARG A 218 20.07 -10.24 16.53
N ILE A 219 19.31 -11.11 15.87
CA ILE A 219 19.33 -12.56 16.14
C ILE A 219 20.63 -13.19 15.61
N GLN A 220 21.11 -12.76 14.44
CA GLN A 220 22.36 -13.26 13.86
C GLN A 220 23.61 -12.89 14.67
N MET A 221 23.57 -11.85 15.53
CA MET A 221 24.70 -11.47 16.38
C MET A 221 24.77 -12.21 17.73
N LYS A 222 23.81 -13.10 18.02
CA LYS A 222 23.77 -13.86 19.28
C LYS A 222 24.21 -15.33 19.16
N ASN A 223 24.59 -15.77 17.96
CA ASN A 223 25.22 -17.07 17.69
C ASN A 223 26.62 -16.85 17.12
#